data_AF-A0A2E8KZT8-F1
#
_entry.id   AF-A0A2E8KZT8-F1
#
_cell.length_a   1.000
_cell.length_b   1.000
_cell.length_c   1.000
_cell.angle_alpha   90.00
_cell.angle_beta   90.00
_cell.angle_gamma   90.00
#
_symmetry.space_group_name_H-M   'P 1'
#
loop_
_entity.id
_entity.type
_entity.pdbx_description
1 polymer ?
#
loop_
_entity_poly.entity_id
_entity_poly.type
_entity_poly.pdbx_seq_one_letter_code
_entity_poly.pdbx_strand_id
1 'polypeptide(L)'
;MTIEFEHEINFQSNTWNRDAWARIQGDLNSENESISYVNGQILGVKPGEAVKELCGFETFLCTRLLPQQEDGTIRRLNKEVIFYTNSRSGEIIHEWTNPWTEEVVNVVHVANDPFNYTISEWLILAPEDFPGKEKQQPIKIPLLFPWRIIGDTVVLNTDMHLYYPNALQPDKWVRESSGPMAQVSEMMRYFVSLDELQNPELTSVHYNGTWSRITPWLPWMLMGDTPGHCVYVGAMIKSNSIDIIPKHIRQFAEENYPHMLSAPTEDYGPSISSLEYYAREQTPAPPLK
;
A
#
# COMPACT_ATOMS: atom_id res chain seq x y z
N MET A 1 -0.81 -25.16 -7.62
CA MET A 1 -1.14 -26.04 -6.46
C MET A 1 -2.10 -25.25 -5.60
N THR A 2 -3.31 -25.75 -5.34
CA THR A 2 -4.29 -25.03 -4.52
C THR A 2 -3.96 -25.21 -3.04
N ILE A 3 -3.86 -24.12 -2.31
CA ILE A 3 -3.62 -24.12 -0.86
C ILE A 3 -4.92 -24.55 -0.16
N GLU A 4 -4.88 -25.58 0.70
CA GLU A 4 -6.00 -25.93 1.56
C GLU A 4 -6.24 -24.82 2.60
N PHE A 5 -7.51 -24.51 2.91
CA PHE A 5 -7.84 -23.38 3.79
C PHE A 5 -9.06 -23.63 4.69
N GLU A 6 -9.06 -22.98 5.86
CA GLU A 6 -10.22 -22.94 6.76
C GLU A 6 -11.28 -21.95 6.25
N HIS A 7 -12.52 -22.40 6.10
CA HIS A 7 -13.64 -21.59 5.60
C HIS A 7 -14.72 -21.35 6.66
N GLU A 8 -14.81 -22.17 7.70
CA GLU A 8 -15.67 -21.87 8.85
C GLU A 8 -15.10 -20.70 9.65
N ILE A 9 -15.88 -19.62 9.81
CA ILE A 9 -15.45 -18.41 10.53
C ILE A 9 -14.95 -18.75 11.94
N ASN A 10 -13.67 -18.51 12.18
CA ASN A 10 -13.06 -18.63 13.50
C ASN A 10 -12.01 -17.54 13.74
N PHE A 11 -12.44 -16.42 14.33
CA PHE A 11 -11.56 -15.29 14.62
C PHE A 11 -10.47 -15.60 15.65
N GLN A 12 -10.54 -16.72 16.36
CA GLN A 12 -9.52 -17.17 17.32
C GLN A 12 -8.55 -18.21 16.74
N SER A 13 -8.80 -18.72 15.52
CA SER A 13 -7.87 -19.57 14.79
C SER A 13 -6.89 -18.72 14.01
N ASN A 14 -5.60 -18.85 14.30
CA ASN A 14 -4.57 -18.16 13.53
C ASN A 14 -4.41 -18.71 12.10
N THR A 15 -4.73 -20.00 11.90
CA THR A 15 -4.83 -20.62 10.57
C THR A 15 -5.97 -19.97 9.75
N TRP A 16 -7.18 -19.88 10.32
CA TRP A 16 -8.29 -19.18 9.67
C TRP A 16 -7.94 -17.71 9.36
N ASN A 17 -7.27 -17.01 10.29
CA ASN A 17 -6.83 -15.63 10.09
C ASN A 17 -5.85 -15.51 8.91
N ARG A 18 -4.84 -16.40 8.81
CA ARG A 18 -3.92 -16.48 7.67
C ARG A 18 -4.69 -16.67 6.36
N ASP A 19 -5.60 -17.63 6.35
CA ASP A 19 -6.32 -18.05 5.15
C ASP A 19 -7.32 -17.00 4.65
N ALA A 20 -8.13 -16.44 5.56
CA ALA A 20 -9.03 -15.34 5.25
C ALA A 20 -8.25 -14.12 4.76
N TRP A 21 -7.12 -13.78 5.40
CA TRP A 21 -6.27 -12.68 4.94
C TRP A 21 -5.67 -12.94 3.56
N ALA A 22 -5.18 -14.16 3.30
CA ALA A 22 -4.66 -14.55 2.00
C ALA A 22 -5.73 -14.43 0.90
N ARG A 23 -6.95 -14.94 1.13
CA ARG A 23 -8.06 -14.84 0.17
C ARG A 23 -8.54 -13.40 -0.05
N ILE A 24 -8.36 -12.50 0.93
CA ILE A 24 -8.61 -11.06 0.74
C ILE A 24 -7.50 -10.44 -0.11
N GLN A 25 -6.24 -10.77 0.14
CA GLN A 25 -5.09 -10.20 -0.57
C GLN A 25 -4.92 -10.69 -2.01
N GLY A 26 -5.28 -11.94 -2.29
CA GLY A 26 -5.10 -12.55 -3.61
C GLY A 26 -5.88 -13.85 -3.78
N ASP A 27 -5.42 -14.70 -4.70
CA ASP A 27 -5.98 -16.02 -4.98
C ASP A 27 -5.03 -17.11 -4.48
N LEU A 28 -5.58 -18.09 -3.74
CA LEU A 28 -4.82 -19.24 -3.23
C LEU A 28 -4.39 -20.23 -4.34
N ASN A 29 -4.90 -20.07 -5.57
CA ASN A 29 -4.34 -20.71 -6.75
C ASN A 29 -3.27 -19.83 -7.39
N SER A 30 -2.01 -20.22 -7.26
CA SER A 30 -0.85 -19.45 -7.75
C SER A 30 -0.80 -19.18 -9.26
N GLU A 31 -1.57 -19.89 -10.07
CA GLU A 31 -1.71 -19.59 -11.52
C GLU A 31 -2.46 -18.26 -11.75
N ASN A 32 -3.30 -17.87 -10.80
CA ASN A 32 -4.08 -16.64 -10.87
C ASN A 32 -3.30 -15.46 -10.28
N GLU A 33 -3.68 -14.26 -10.71
CA GLU A 33 -3.32 -13.01 -10.05
C GLU A 33 -4.60 -12.24 -9.68
N SER A 34 -4.47 -11.35 -8.70
CA SER A 34 -5.54 -10.47 -8.27
C SER A 34 -5.11 -9.03 -8.46
N ILE A 35 -6.08 -8.21 -8.85
CA ILE A 35 -5.94 -6.77 -9.07
C ILE A 35 -6.72 -6.07 -7.96
N SER A 36 -6.03 -5.26 -7.16
CA SER A 36 -6.70 -4.27 -6.30
C SER A 36 -6.59 -2.91 -6.95
N TYR A 37 -7.67 -2.13 -6.93
CA TYR A 37 -7.71 -0.78 -7.48
C TYR A 37 -8.22 0.19 -6.43
N VAL A 38 -7.62 1.37 -6.38
CA VAL A 38 -7.97 2.45 -5.45
C VAL A 38 -8.01 3.76 -6.19
N ASN A 39 -9.09 4.52 -5.99
CA ASN A 39 -9.18 5.90 -6.46
C ASN A 39 -9.48 6.83 -5.27
N GLY A 40 -8.98 8.06 -5.33
CA GLY A 40 -9.22 8.99 -4.24
C GLY A 40 -8.62 10.37 -4.41
N GLN A 41 -8.57 11.09 -3.30
CA GLN A 41 -8.04 12.44 -3.22
C GLN A 41 -6.95 12.56 -2.16
N ILE A 42 -6.01 13.47 -2.41
CA ILE A 42 -4.98 13.88 -1.47
C ILE A 42 -5.34 15.26 -0.95
N LEU A 43 -5.46 15.35 0.37
CA LEU A 43 -5.73 16.57 1.11
C LEU A 43 -4.44 17.07 1.78
N GLY A 44 -4.26 18.38 1.81
CA GLY A 44 -3.17 19.07 2.49
C GLY A 44 -3.65 19.68 3.79
N VAL A 45 -3.04 19.26 4.90
CA VAL A 45 -3.34 19.78 6.23
C VAL A 45 -2.17 20.65 6.68
N LYS A 46 -2.40 21.96 6.74
CA LYS A 46 -1.44 22.95 7.24
C LYS A 46 -2.04 23.70 8.45
N PRO A 47 -1.30 23.90 9.55
CA PRO A 47 -1.83 24.57 10.72
C PRO A 47 -2.33 26.00 10.43
N GLY A 48 -3.48 26.36 11.01
CA GLY A 48 -4.02 27.73 10.94
C GLY A 48 -4.85 28.07 9.71
N GLU A 49 -5.11 27.10 8.82
CA GLU A 49 -5.94 27.29 7.62
C GLU A 49 -6.86 26.10 7.36
N ALA A 50 -7.83 26.28 6.45
CA ALA A 50 -8.69 25.20 6.00
C ALA A 50 -7.88 24.16 5.20
N VAL A 51 -8.28 22.89 5.32
CA VAL A 51 -7.72 21.79 4.53
C VAL A 51 -7.92 22.08 3.04
N LYS A 52 -6.88 21.86 2.24
CA LYS A 52 -6.91 22.05 0.78
C LYS A 52 -6.95 20.70 0.07
N GLU A 53 -7.74 20.60 -0.99
CA GLU A 53 -7.61 19.51 -1.96
C GLU A 53 -6.38 19.79 -2.83
N LEU A 54 -5.43 18.84 -2.87
CA LEU A 54 -4.15 19.03 -3.58
C LEU A 54 -4.20 18.41 -4.97
N CYS A 55 -4.55 17.13 -5.06
CA CYS A 55 -4.66 16.37 -6.30
C CYS A 55 -5.48 15.09 -6.07
N GLY A 56 -5.86 14.42 -7.15
CA GLY A 56 -6.38 13.06 -7.13
C GLY A 56 -5.24 12.03 -7.16
N PHE A 57 -5.58 10.78 -6.91
CA PHE A 57 -4.67 9.66 -7.16
C PHE A 57 -5.41 8.43 -7.65
N GLU A 58 -4.68 7.58 -8.39
CA GLU A 58 -5.12 6.31 -8.94
C GLU A 58 -4.03 5.27 -8.64
N THR A 59 -4.43 4.19 -7.98
CA THR A 59 -3.51 3.14 -7.52
C THR A 59 -4.03 1.80 -7.95
N PHE A 60 -3.14 0.93 -8.41
CA PHE A 60 -3.44 -0.48 -8.54
C PHE A 60 -2.30 -1.34 -8.02
N LEU A 61 -2.67 -2.55 -7.63
CA LEU A 61 -1.79 -3.58 -7.15
C LEU A 61 -2.02 -4.84 -7.97
N CYS A 62 -0.95 -5.47 -8.45
CA CYS A 62 -0.99 -6.77 -9.09
C CYS A 62 -0.35 -7.78 -8.16
N THR A 63 -1.17 -8.69 -7.61
CA THR A 63 -0.76 -9.61 -6.55
C THR A 63 -0.87 -11.08 -6.98
N ARG A 64 0.15 -11.89 -6.66
CA ARG A 64 0.15 -13.35 -6.76
C ARG A 64 0.54 -13.97 -5.42
N LEU A 65 -0.06 -15.10 -5.06
CA LEU A 65 0.26 -15.83 -3.85
C LEU A 65 0.99 -17.13 -4.17
N LEU A 66 2.13 -17.36 -3.51
CA LEU A 66 2.91 -18.58 -3.64
C LEU A 66 2.98 -19.31 -2.30
N PRO A 67 2.50 -20.56 -2.18
CA PRO A 67 2.69 -21.34 -0.97
C PRO A 67 4.16 -21.63 -0.71
N GLN A 68 4.58 -21.50 0.54
CA GLN A 68 5.91 -21.92 0.97
C GLN A 68 5.84 -23.37 1.47
N GLN A 69 6.64 -24.25 0.87
CA GLN A 69 6.55 -25.69 1.09
C GLN A 69 6.94 -26.12 2.52
N GLU A 70 7.71 -25.31 3.24
CA GLU A 70 8.37 -25.75 4.48
C GLU A 70 7.58 -25.43 5.77
N ASP A 71 6.75 -24.38 5.79
CA ASP A 71 6.19 -23.85 7.03
C ASP A 71 4.70 -23.43 6.96
N GLY A 72 4.03 -23.71 5.84
CA GLY A 72 2.61 -23.36 5.64
C GLY A 72 2.35 -21.85 5.55
N THR A 73 3.40 -21.04 5.38
CA THR A 73 3.25 -19.62 5.07
C THR A 73 2.98 -19.41 3.58
N ILE A 74 2.46 -18.23 3.26
CA ILE A 74 2.11 -17.85 1.90
C ILE A 74 2.89 -16.60 1.56
N ARG A 75 3.71 -16.67 0.52
CA ARG A 75 4.44 -15.51 0.03
C ARG A 75 3.53 -14.69 -0.88
N ARG A 76 3.27 -13.44 -0.49
CA ARG A 76 2.57 -12.47 -1.34
C ARG A 76 3.59 -11.76 -2.22
N LEU A 77 3.51 -12.02 -3.51
CA LEU A 77 4.24 -11.29 -4.53
C LEU A 77 3.40 -10.13 -5.05
N ASN A 78 3.95 -8.93 -5.08
CA ASN A 78 3.18 -7.75 -5.43
C ASN A 78 4.00 -6.67 -6.11
N LYS A 79 3.35 -5.99 -7.05
CA LYS A 79 3.75 -4.70 -7.60
C LYS A 79 2.63 -3.71 -7.37
N GLU A 80 2.98 -2.46 -7.13
CA GLU A 80 2.00 -1.42 -6.86
C GLU A 80 2.43 -0.06 -7.40
N VAL A 81 1.44 0.74 -7.81
CA VAL A 81 1.66 2.10 -8.32
C VAL A 81 0.81 3.12 -7.59
N ILE A 82 1.27 4.37 -7.58
CA ILE A 82 0.44 5.54 -7.29
C ILE A 82 0.67 6.55 -8.41
N PHE A 83 -0.36 6.74 -9.23
CA PHE A 83 -0.38 7.80 -10.23
C PHE A 83 -1.19 8.97 -9.69
N TYR A 84 -0.66 10.17 -9.86
CA TYR A 84 -1.30 11.39 -9.37
C TYR A 84 -2.10 12.00 -10.51
N THR A 85 -3.29 12.47 -10.19
CA THR A 85 -4.26 12.97 -11.17
C THR A 85 -4.77 14.35 -10.81
N ASN A 86 -5.39 15.02 -11.78
CA ASN A 86 -6.24 16.16 -11.50
C ASN A 86 -7.48 15.68 -10.74
N SER A 87 -7.76 16.27 -9.58
CA SER A 87 -8.82 15.82 -8.68
C SER A 87 -10.23 15.96 -9.26
N ARG A 88 -10.43 16.79 -10.29
CA ARG A 88 -11.72 16.99 -10.96
C ARG A 88 -11.86 16.15 -12.23
N SER A 89 -10.86 16.16 -13.10
CA SER A 89 -10.96 15.45 -14.39
C SER A 89 -10.51 13.99 -14.34
N GLY A 90 -9.71 13.60 -13.33
CA GLY A 90 -9.11 12.26 -13.26
C GLY A 90 -7.98 12.03 -14.26
N GLU A 91 -7.55 13.08 -14.99
CA GLU A 91 -6.42 13.01 -15.91
C GLU A 91 -5.10 12.91 -15.13
N ILE A 92 -4.17 12.09 -15.61
CA ILE A 92 -2.81 12.01 -15.07
C ILE A 92 -2.15 13.39 -15.16
N ILE A 93 -1.51 13.83 -14.07
CA ILE A 93 -0.79 15.11 -14.03
C ILE A 93 0.72 14.88 -14.05
N HIS A 94 1.41 15.66 -14.88
CA HIS A 94 2.88 15.68 -14.98
C HIS A 94 3.50 16.88 -14.28
N GLU A 95 2.74 17.97 -14.19
CA GLU A 95 3.10 19.19 -13.48
C GLU A 95 2.00 19.52 -12.48
N TRP A 96 2.38 20.12 -11.36
CA TRP A 96 1.47 20.55 -10.32
C TRP A 96 1.90 21.91 -9.77
N THR A 97 0.94 22.80 -9.51
CA THR A 97 1.22 24.11 -8.91
C THR A 97 1.00 24.02 -7.41
N ASN A 98 2.04 24.29 -6.63
CA ASN A 98 1.96 24.29 -5.18
C ASN A 98 1.08 25.48 -4.70
N PRO A 99 0.00 25.24 -3.96
CA PRO A 99 -0.97 26.28 -3.57
C PRO A 99 -0.47 27.18 -2.43
N TRP A 100 0.78 27.02 -1.98
CA TRP A 100 1.43 27.85 -0.98
C TRP A 100 2.66 28.58 -1.51
N THR A 101 3.46 27.93 -2.36
CA THR A 101 4.67 28.53 -2.94
C THR A 101 4.44 29.10 -4.35
N GLU A 102 3.32 28.77 -4.99
CA GLU A 102 2.98 29.09 -6.38
C GLU A 102 3.96 28.50 -7.42
N GLU A 103 4.90 27.67 -6.97
CA GLU A 103 5.86 26.99 -7.83
C GLU A 103 5.18 25.88 -8.62
N VAL A 104 5.52 25.80 -9.91
CA VAL A 104 5.17 24.65 -10.75
C VAL A 104 6.27 23.60 -10.60
N VAL A 105 5.89 22.41 -10.14
CA VAL A 105 6.79 21.29 -9.87
C VAL A 105 6.44 20.10 -10.75
N ASN A 106 7.45 19.30 -11.11
CA ASN A 106 7.24 18.03 -11.79
C ASN A 106 6.70 17.01 -10.79
N VAL A 107 5.62 16.33 -11.17
CA VAL A 107 5.02 15.26 -10.39
C VAL A 107 5.85 13.99 -10.55
N VAL A 108 6.14 13.32 -9.43
CA VAL A 108 6.83 12.02 -9.43
C VAL A 108 5.85 10.94 -9.02
N HIS A 109 5.40 10.15 -10.00
CA HIS A 109 4.58 8.97 -9.78
C HIS A 109 5.35 7.86 -9.06
N VAL A 110 4.62 6.96 -8.39
CA VAL A 110 5.21 5.85 -7.63
C VAL A 110 5.03 4.54 -8.41
N ALA A 111 6.09 3.76 -8.50
CA ALA A 111 6.06 2.37 -8.97
C ALA A 111 6.96 1.53 -8.05
N ASN A 112 6.36 0.83 -7.09
CA ASN A 112 7.09 -0.03 -6.16
C ASN A 112 7.16 -1.46 -6.73
N ASP A 113 8.37 -1.90 -7.08
CA ASP A 113 8.63 -3.22 -7.66
C ASP A 113 9.93 -3.83 -7.08
N PRO A 114 9.85 -4.84 -6.18
CA PRO A 114 8.65 -5.50 -5.66
C PRO A 114 8.17 -4.88 -4.32
N PHE A 115 6.95 -5.25 -3.90
CA PHE A 115 6.43 -5.00 -2.56
C PHE A 115 5.91 -6.30 -1.91
N ASN A 116 6.84 -7.25 -1.75
CA ASN A 116 6.54 -8.61 -1.27
C ASN A 116 6.54 -8.69 0.26
N TYR A 117 5.67 -9.52 0.82
CA TYR A 117 5.69 -9.89 2.24
C TYR A 117 5.13 -11.31 2.46
N THR A 118 5.33 -11.86 3.65
CA THR A 118 4.87 -13.20 4.02
C THR A 118 3.60 -13.14 4.85
N ILE A 119 2.57 -13.88 4.42
CA ILE A 119 1.33 -14.11 5.16
C ILE A 119 1.54 -15.39 5.99
N SER A 120 1.44 -15.26 7.31
CA SER A 120 1.75 -16.32 8.28
C SER A 120 0.67 -16.42 9.35
N GLU A 121 0.55 -17.58 9.98
CA GLU A 121 -0.26 -17.78 11.20
C GLU A 121 0.37 -17.12 12.44
N TRP A 122 1.60 -16.61 12.32
CA TRP A 122 2.39 -16.07 13.41
C TRP A 122 2.81 -14.64 13.10
N LEU A 123 2.53 -13.72 14.04
CA LEU A 123 3.23 -12.46 14.14
C LEU A 123 4.63 -12.75 14.71
N ILE A 124 5.65 -12.51 13.91
CA ILE A 124 7.04 -12.67 14.31
C ILE A 124 7.58 -11.28 14.65
N LEU A 125 7.87 -11.06 15.92
CA LEU A 125 8.55 -9.86 16.38
C LEU A 125 10.05 -10.15 16.38
N ALA A 126 10.75 -9.60 15.39
CA ALA A 126 12.17 -9.84 15.25
C ALA A 126 12.94 -8.94 16.24
N PRO A 127 14.00 -9.44 16.89
CA PRO A 127 14.75 -8.66 17.87
C PRO A 127 15.36 -7.39 17.27
N GLU A 128 15.71 -7.41 15.99
CA GLU A 128 16.17 -6.27 15.19
C GLU A 128 15.12 -5.17 15.02
N ASP A 129 13.83 -5.46 15.21
CA ASP A 129 12.76 -4.45 15.20
C ASP A 129 12.76 -3.58 16.48
N PHE A 130 13.53 -3.96 17.51
CA PHE A 130 13.58 -3.28 18.81
C PHE A 130 15.01 -2.89 19.19
N PRO A 131 15.36 -1.60 19.21
CA PRO A 131 16.69 -1.13 19.59
C PRO A 131 17.15 -1.70 20.95
N GLY A 132 18.34 -2.31 20.98
CA GLY A 132 18.93 -2.91 22.18
C GLY A 132 18.51 -4.34 22.48
N LYS A 133 17.74 -5.00 21.60
CA LYS A 133 17.32 -6.41 21.76
C LYS A 133 17.88 -7.37 20.71
N GLU A 134 18.84 -6.94 19.89
CA GLU A 134 19.33 -7.62 18.67
C GLU A 134 19.89 -9.04 18.89
N LYS A 135 20.13 -9.45 20.14
CA LYS A 135 20.63 -10.79 20.51
C LYS A 135 19.56 -11.76 21.03
N GLN A 136 18.28 -11.36 21.07
CA GLN A 136 17.21 -12.21 21.57
C GLN A 136 16.71 -13.16 20.47
N GLN A 137 15.94 -14.19 20.84
CA GLN A 137 15.25 -14.99 19.83
C GLN A 137 13.96 -14.27 19.39
N PRO A 138 13.52 -14.43 18.13
CA PRO A 138 12.25 -13.88 17.68
C PRO A 138 11.08 -14.39 18.52
N ILE A 139 10.21 -13.47 18.92
CA ILE A 139 8.98 -13.82 19.64
C ILE A 139 7.90 -14.13 18.60
N LYS A 140 7.31 -15.33 18.68
CA LYS A 140 6.19 -15.74 17.83
C LYS A 140 4.89 -15.67 18.62
N ILE A 141 3.93 -14.90 18.12
CA ILE A 141 2.59 -14.74 18.70
C ILE A 141 1.58 -15.16 17.65
N PRO A 142 0.50 -15.90 17.97
CA PRO A 142 -0.55 -16.19 17.00
C PRO A 142 -1.07 -14.90 16.36
N LEU A 143 -1.09 -14.84 15.03
CA LEU A 143 -1.58 -13.68 14.30
C LEU A 143 -3.12 -13.70 14.31
N LEU A 144 -3.71 -12.80 15.09
CA LEU A 144 -5.15 -12.61 15.16
C LEU A 144 -5.49 -11.18 14.76
N PHE A 145 -6.31 -11.02 13.73
CA PHE A 145 -6.76 -9.72 13.25
C PHE A 145 -8.06 -9.26 13.96
N PRO A 146 -8.34 -7.95 13.99
CA PRO A 146 -9.47 -7.39 14.71
C PRO A 146 -10.79 -7.47 13.91
N TRP A 147 -11.19 -8.67 13.48
CA TRP A 147 -12.40 -8.88 12.70
C TRP A 147 -13.68 -8.46 13.43
N ARG A 148 -14.67 -8.01 12.65
CA ARG A 148 -16.04 -7.75 13.12
C ARG A 148 -17.04 -8.24 12.09
N ILE A 149 -18.22 -8.65 12.54
CA ILE A 149 -19.37 -8.90 11.67
C ILE A 149 -20.36 -7.76 11.87
N ILE A 150 -20.77 -7.14 10.76
CA ILE A 150 -21.79 -6.08 10.73
C ILE A 150 -22.81 -6.47 9.67
N GLY A 151 -23.98 -6.97 10.10
CA GLY A 151 -24.95 -7.55 9.18
C GLY A 151 -24.40 -8.80 8.47
N ASP A 152 -24.43 -8.78 7.14
CA ASP A 152 -23.88 -9.81 6.24
C ASP A 152 -22.42 -9.55 5.83
N THR A 153 -21.79 -8.51 6.40
CA THR A 153 -20.44 -8.08 6.03
C THR A 153 -19.44 -8.42 7.12
N VAL A 154 -18.35 -9.08 6.74
CA VAL A 154 -17.15 -9.24 7.56
C VAL A 154 -16.24 -8.03 7.32
N VAL A 155 -15.92 -7.33 8.41
CA VAL A 155 -15.08 -6.13 8.40
C VAL A 155 -13.71 -6.45 8.98
N LEU A 156 -12.67 -6.10 8.23
CA LEU A 156 -11.28 -6.16 8.66
C LEU A 156 -10.65 -4.78 8.64
N ASN A 157 -10.03 -4.42 9.76
CA ASN A 157 -9.25 -3.20 9.93
C ASN A 157 -7.76 -3.56 10.01
N THR A 158 -6.96 -3.05 9.07
CA THR A 158 -5.50 -3.18 9.13
C THR A 158 -4.87 -1.79 9.15
N ASP A 159 -4.28 -1.44 10.28
CA ASP A 159 -3.59 -0.17 10.47
C ASP A 159 -2.11 -0.42 10.72
N MET A 160 -1.27 0.36 10.05
CA MET A 160 0.18 0.33 10.21
C MET A 160 0.67 1.75 10.46
N HIS A 161 1.21 1.99 11.66
CA HIS A 161 1.75 3.28 12.07
C HIS A 161 3.28 3.19 12.12
N LEU A 162 3.95 3.90 11.22
CA LEU A 162 5.38 3.82 10.98
C LEU A 162 6.09 5.08 11.47
N TYR A 163 7.26 4.87 12.07
CA TYR A 163 8.21 5.92 12.39
C TYR A 163 9.63 5.40 12.14
N TYR A 164 10.24 5.80 11.04
CA TYR A 164 11.47 5.19 10.52
C TYR A 164 12.43 6.24 9.94
N PRO A 165 13.74 5.94 9.84
CA PRO A 165 14.70 6.86 9.23
C PRO A 165 14.28 7.27 7.82
N ASN A 166 14.25 8.58 7.56
CA ASN A 166 13.85 9.10 6.26
C ASN A 166 14.95 8.84 5.21
N ALA A 167 14.62 8.24 4.07
CA ALA A 167 15.60 8.08 2.98
C ALA A 167 16.07 9.44 2.40
N LEU A 168 15.24 10.47 2.55
CA LEU A 168 15.54 11.84 2.14
C LEU A 168 16.09 12.63 3.33
N GLN A 169 17.37 12.43 3.66
CA GLN A 169 18.01 13.13 4.78
C GLN A 169 18.10 14.66 4.53
N PRO A 170 17.82 15.50 5.54
CA PRO A 170 17.60 16.95 5.35
C PRO A 170 18.85 17.75 4.98
N ASP A 171 20.05 17.23 5.24
CA ASP A 171 21.32 17.83 4.82
C ASP A 171 21.53 17.76 3.31
N LYS A 172 20.95 16.75 2.66
CA LYS A 172 21.00 16.55 1.20
C LYS A 172 19.72 16.99 0.48
N TRP A 173 18.56 16.68 1.04
CA TRP A 173 17.24 16.86 0.44
C TRP A 173 16.48 18.02 1.10
N VAL A 174 17.07 19.21 1.05
CA VAL A 174 16.61 20.37 1.84
C VAL A 174 15.16 20.74 1.56
N ARG A 175 14.69 20.59 0.31
CA ARG A 175 13.36 21.02 -0.11
C ARG A 175 12.33 19.89 -0.09
N GLU A 176 12.78 18.65 -0.13
CA GLU A 176 11.93 17.45 -0.18
C GLU A 176 11.77 16.78 1.18
N SER A 177 12.76 16.93 2.07
CA SER A 177 12.80 16.24 3.34
C SER A 177 11.86 16.87 4.35
N SER A 178 10.98 16.06 4.94
CA SER A 178 10.20 16.42 6.12
C SER A 178 10.97 16.31 7.43
N GLY A 179 12.30 16.08 7.38
CA GLY A 179 13.16 15.83 8.54
C GLY A 179 13.80 14.44 8.55
N PRO A 180 14.60 14.13 9.60
CA PRO A 180 15.44 12.93 9.65
C PRO A 180 14.65 11.62 9.79
N MET A 181 13.40 11.70 10.22
CA MET A 181 12.49 10.56 10.40
C MET A 181 11.23 10.80 9.57
N ALA A 182 10.74 9.75 8.92
CA ALA A 182 9.45 9.72 8.26
C ALA A 182 8.40 9.17 9.24
N GLN A 183 7.29 9.89 9.38
CA GLN A 183 6.13 9.45 10.16
C GLN A 183 4.96 9.19 9.21
N VAL A 184 4.52 7.95 9.09
CA VAL A 184 3.51 7.53 8.13
C VAL A 184 2.47 6.66 8.82
N SER A 185 1.21 6.76 8.41
CA SER A 185 0.18 5.80 8.77
C SER A 185 -0.54 5.32 7.53
N GLU A 186 -0.68 4.01 7.40
CA GLU A 186 -1.47 3.33 6.38
C GLU A 186 -2.66 2.67 7.06
N MET A 187 -3.88 2.95 6.60
CA MET A 187 -5.11 2.49 7.24
C MET A 187 -6.06 1.95 6.17
N MET A 188 -6.34 0.64 6.24
CA MET A 188 -7.24 -0.02 5.30
C MET A 188 -8.45 -0.61 6.03
N ARG A 189 -9.59 -0.56 5.36
CA ARG A 189 -10.86 -1.17 5.82
C ARG A 189 -11.38 -2.06 4.70
N TYR A 190 -11.44 -3.36 4.95
CA TYR A 190 -11.98 -4.33 4.00
C TYR A 190 -13.39 -4.73 4.44
N PHE A 191 -14.32 -4.70 3.48
CA PHE A 191 -15.70 -5.12 3.63
C PHE A 191 -15.93 -6.32 2.71
N VAL A 192 -16.02 -7.51 3.30
CA VAL A 192 -16.10 -8.79 2.61
C VAL A 192 -17.45 -9.43 2.88
N SER A 193 -18.05 -10.08 1.89
CA SER A 193 -19.27 -10.86 2.09
C SER A 193 -19.00 -12.03 3.04
N LEU A 194 -19.86 -12.20 4.05
CA LEU A 194 -19.80 -13.35 4.97
C LEU A 194 -19.94 -14.67 4.21
N ASP A 195 -20.87 -14.74 3.27
CA ASP A 195 -21.15 -15.95 2.47
C ASP A 195 -19.96 -16.31 1.57
N GLU A 196 -19.31 -15.32 0.94
CA GLU A 196 -18.11 -15.58 0.13
C GLU A 196 -16.95 -16.10 1.00
N LEU A 197 -16.76 -15.51 2.18
CA LEU A 197 -15.69 -15.91 3.08
C LEU A 197 -15.91 -17.32 3.64
N GLN A 198 -17.17 -17.75 3.80
CA GLN A 198 -17.53 -19.11 4.21
C GLN A 198 -17.54 -20.15 3.08
N ASN A 199 -17.46 -19.71 1.83
CA ASN A 199 -17.56 -20.60 0.68
C ASN A 199 -16.24 -21.36 0.44
N PRO A 200 -16.22 -22.72 0.57
CA PRO A 200 -15.01 -23.52 0.36
C PRO A 200 -14.55 -23.60 -1.11
N GLU A 201 -15.40 -23.23 -2.08
CA GLU A 201 -15.07 -23.26 -3.50
C GLU A 201 -14.35 -21.98 -3.99
N LEU A 202 -14.30 -20.94 -3.17
CA LEU A 202 -13.72 -19.64 -3.54
C LEU A 202 -12.28 -19.50 -3.03
N THR A 203 -11.28 -19.64 -3.89
CA THR A 203 -9.86 -19.45 -3.53
C THR A 203 -9.44 -17.99 -3.42
N SER A 204 -10.30 -17.05 -3.82
CA SER A 204 -10.19 -15.60 -3.67
C SER A 204 -11.58 -15.04 -3.35
N VAL A 205 -11.66 -13.98 -2.54
CA VAL A 205 -12.93 -13.29 -2.25
C VAL A 205 -12.86 -11.83 -2.67
N HIS A 206 -13.98 -11.26 -3.13
CA HIS A 206 -14.02 -9.84 -3.44
C HIS A 206 -14.12 -8.99 -2.17
N TYR A 207 -13.69 -7.74 -2.25
CA TYR A 207 -13.97 -6.76 -1.21
C TYR A 207 -14.31 -5.41 -1.82
N ASN A 208 -15.10 -4.65 -1.08
CA ASN A 208 -15.12 -3.19 -1.16
C ASN A 208 -14.38 -2.65 0.06
N GLY A 209 -13.87 -1.43 0.00
CA GLY A 209 -13.09 -0.92 1.11
C GLY A 209 -12.70 0.53 0.99
N THR A 210 -11.92 0.96 1.98
CA THR A 210 -11.28 2.28 1.97
C THR A 210 -9.80 2.13 2.25
N TRP A 211 -9.00 2.98 1.59
CA TRP A 211 -7.62 3.23 1.96
C TRP A 211 -7.49 4.68 2.42
N SER A 212 -6.85 4.88 3.55
CA SER A 212 -6.47 6.21 4.03
C SER A 212 -5.02 6.19 4.47
N ARG A 213 -4.32 7.28 4.18
CA ARG A 213 -2.90 7.41 4.53
C ARG A 213 -2.64 8.78 5.12
N ILE A 214 -1.85 8.83 6.18
CA ILE A 214 -1.26 10.07 6.69
C ILE A 214 0.22 9.99 6.39
N THR A 215 0.76 11.00 5.71
CA THR A 215 2.17 11.01 5.30
C THR A 215 2.66 12.45 5.27
N PRO A 216 3.95 12.72 5.47
CA PRO A 216 4.48 14.08 5.30
C PRO A 216 4.18 14.60 3.89
N TRP A 217 4.44 15.88 3.65
CA TRP A 217 4.35 16.41 2.29
C TRP A 217 5.11 15.52 1.31
N LEU A 218 4.52 15.26 0.14
CA LEU A 218 5.18 14.43 -0.85
C LEU A 218 6.48 15.11 -1.30
N PRO A 219 7.58 14.37 -1.49
CA PRO A 219 8.88 14.97 -1.81
C PRO A 219 8.84 15.97 -2.96
N TRP A 220 8.13 15.61 -4.04
CA TRP A 220 7.99 16.45 -5.24
C TRP A 220 7.13 17.71 -5.02
N MET A 221 6.40 17.84 -3.91
CA MET A 221 5.68 19.07 -3.55
C MET A 221 6.60 20.18 -3.04
N LEU A 222 7.87 19.86 -2.73
CA LEU A 222 8.91 20.80 -2.30
C LEU A 222 8.56 21.64 -1.05
N MET A 223 7.89 21.00 -0.08
CA MET A 223 7.45 21.65 1.16
C MET A 223 8.47 21.55 2.30
N GLY A 224 9.53 20.74 2.17
CA GLY A 224 10.56 20.55 3.19
C GLY A 224 9.98 20.23 4.57
N ASP A 225 10.47 20.94 5.58
CA ASP A 225 10.04 20.85 6.98
C ASP A 225 8.84 21.76 7.31
N THR A 226 8.16 22.32 6.31
CA THR A 226 6.99 23.16 6.52
C THR A 226 5.95 22.41 7.36
N PRO A 227 5.44 22.99 8.48
CA PRO A 227 4.47 22.30 9.32
C PRO A 227 3.22 21.86 8.54
N GLY A 228 2.88 20.57 8.63
CA GLY A 228 1.71 19.99 7.99
C GLY A 228 1.99 18.62 7.38
N HIS A 229 1.02 18.07 6.66
CA HIS A 229 1.09 16.73 6.09
C HIS A 229 0.01 16.52 5.01
N CYS A 230 0.15 15.42 4.27
CA CYS A 230 -0.86 14.91 3.36
C CYS A 230 -1.76 13.88 4.02
N VAL A 231 -3.05 13.90 3.66
CA VAL A 231 -4.02 12.85 3.99
C VAL A 231 -4.60 12.30 2.70
N TYR A 232 -4.40 11.01 2.45
CA TYR A 232 -5.05 10.30 1.35
C TYR A 232 -6.38 9.76 1.85
N VAL A 233 -7.41 9.88 1.02
CA VAL A 233 -8.72 9.28 1.25
C VAL A 233 -9.16 8.64 -0.06
N GLY A 234 -9.28 7.32 -0.08
CA GLY A 234 -9.65 6.56 -1.27
C GLY A 234 -10.61 5.42 -0.99
N ALA A 235 -11.37 5.05 -2.03
CA ALA A 235 -12.20 3.87 -2.08
C ALA A 235 -11.44 2.77 -2.85
N MET A 236 -11.51 1.53 -2.35
CA MET A 236 -10.78 0.41 -2.93
C MET A 236 -11.69 -0.78 -3.22
N ILE A 237 -11.36 -1.51 -4.28
CA ILE A 237 -11.99 -2.77 -4.67
C ILE A 237 -10.95 -3.77 -5.12
N LYS A 238 -11.29 -5.06 -5.10
CA LYS A 238 -10.48 -6.13 -5.71
C LYS A 238 -11.25 -6.91 -6.76
N SER A 239 -10.57 -7.26 -7.85
CA SER A 239 -11.06 -8.15 -8.90
C SER A 239 -9.96 -9.10 -9.38
N ASN A 240 -10.35 -10.13 -10.11
CA ASN A 240 -9.43 -11.03 -10.82
C ASN A 240 -9.20 -10.57 -12.28
N SER A 241 -9.78 -9.43 -12.69
CA SER A 241 -9.57 -8.85 -14.02
C SER A 241 -8.95 -7.46 -13.90
N ILE A 242 -7.95 -7.21 -14.76
CA ILE A 242 -7.32 -5.90 -14.92
C ILE A 242 -8.27 -4.82 -15.46
N ASP A 243 -9.43 -5.21 -16.00
CA ASP A 243 -10.43 -4.28 -16.55
C ASP A 243 -11.12 -3.41 -15.48
N ILE A 244 -10.91 -3.68 -14.19
CA ILE A 244 -11.34 -2.76 -13.12
C ILE A 244 -10.53 -1.46 -13.10
N ILE A 245 -9.34 -1.45 -13.71
CA ILE A 245 -8.52 -0.25 -13.86
C ILE A 245 -9.10 0.57 -15.03
N PRO A 246 -9.45 1.86 -14.82
CA PRO A 246 -9.93 2.71 -15.90
C PRO A 246 -8.98 2.74 -17.08
N LYS A 247 -9.55 2.73 -18.28
CA LYS A 247 -8.80 2.56 -19.53
C LYS A 247 -7.66 3.58 -19.69
N HIS A 248 -7.87 4.84 -19.33
CA HIS A 248 -6.83 5.88 -19.47
C HIS A 248 -5.67 5.66 -18.50
N ILE A 249 -5.95 5.14 -17.30
CA ILE A 249 -4.92 4.75 -16.31
C ILE A 249 -4.15 3.54 -16.80
N ARG A 250 -4.83 2.54 -17.36
CA ARG A 250 -4.17 1.38 -17.95
C ARG A 250 -3.29 1.77 -19.13
N GLN A 251 -3.77 2.64 -20.03
CA GLN A 251 -2.98 3.15 -21.16
C GLN A 251 -1.71 3.89 -20.68
N PHE A 252 -1.84 4.74 -19.66
CA PHE A 252 -0.68 5.40 -19.08
C PHE A 252 0.34 4.40 -18.53
N ALA A 253 -0.11 3.34 -17.85
CA ALA A 253 0.76 2.27 -17.38
C ALA A 253 1.37 1.45 -18.53
N GLU A 254 0.62 1.14 -19.59
CA GLU A 254 1.13 0.42 -20.77
C GLU A 254 2.29 1.19 -21.43
N GLU A 255 2.19 2.51 -21.50
CA GLU A 255 3.19 3.38 -22.12
C GLU A 255 4.43 3.61 -21.24
N ASN A 256 4.24 3.76 -19.92
CA ASN A 256 5.30 4.24 -19.02
C ASN A 256 5.82 3.18 -18.03
N TYR A 257 4.97 2.22 -17.66
CA TYR A 257 5.23 1.20 -16.64
C TYR A 257 4.70 -0.19 -17.04
N PRO A 258 4.98 -0.71 -18.26
CA PRO A 258 4.32 -1.92 -18.77
C PRO A 258 4.56 -3.16 -17.89
N HIS A 259 5.67 -3.19 -17.16
CA HIS A 259 6.04 -4.28 -16.24
C HIS A 259 5.24 -4.29 -14.92
N MET A 260 4.42 -3.27 -14.67
CA MET A 260 3.60 -3.15 -13.46
C MET A 260 2.20 -3.75 -13.62
N LEU A 261 1.79 -4.06 -14.86
CA LEU A 261 0.44 -4.54 -15.20
C LEU A 261 0.21 -6.04 -14.95
N SER A 262 1.16 -6.71 -14.31
CA SER A 262 1.04 -8.11 -13.90
C SER A 262 1.81 -8.36 -12.61
N ALA A 263 1.37 -9.36 -11.85
CA ALA A 263 2.04 -9.76 -10.62
C ALA A 263 3.37 -10.48 -10.94
N PRO A 264 4.38 -10.37 -10.07
CA PRO A 264 5.58 -11.19 -10.19
C PRO A 264 5.28 -12.69 -10.16
N THR A 265 6.06 -13.49 -10.90
CA THR A 265 5.94 -14.96 -10.91
C THR A 265 6.92 -15.65 -9.97
N GLU A 266 7.94 -14.93 -9.51
CA GLU A 266 8.97 -15.41 -8.60
C GLU A 266 9.27 -14.36 -7.52
N ASP A 267 9.80 -14.81 -6.39
CA ASP A 267 10.20 -13.91 -5.30
C ASP A 267 11.57 -13.29 -5.58
N TYR A 268 11.63 -11.97 -5.49
CA TYR A 268 12.86 -11.19 -5.54
C TYR A 268 12.71 -9.98 -4.61
N GLY A 269 13.80 -9.26 -4.40
CA GLY A 269 13.81 -8.10 -3.52
C GLY A 269 15.15 -7.92 -2.83
N PRO A 270 15.30 -6.84 -2.06
CA PRO A 270 14.33 -6.43 -1.03
C PRO A 270 13.19 -5.53 -1.53
N SER A 271 12.05 -5.57 -0.84
CA SER A 271 11.02 -4.53 -0.91
C SER A 271 11.54 -3.26 -0.24
N ILE A 272 11.44 -2.10 -0.90
CA ILE A 272 11.88 -0.81 -0.36
C ILE A 272 10.74 0.21 -0.40
N SER A 273 10.84 1.26 0.42
CA SER A 273 9.84 2.32 0.46
C SER A 273 9.88 3.23 -0.77
N SER A 274 8.77 3.88 -1.08
CA SER A 274 8.71 4.87 -2.18
C SER A 274 9.65 6.07 -1.96
N LEU A 275 10.03 6.38 -0.71
CA LEU A 275 11.06 7.38 -0.42
C LEU A 275 12.46 6.91 -0.81
N GLU A 276 12.75 5.60 -0.68
CA GLU A 276 14.02 5.03 -1.14
C GLU A 276 14.10 4.98 -2.67
N TYR A 277 13.00 4.66 -3.36
CA TYR A 277 12.92 4.80 -4.82
C TYR A 277 13.16 6.26 -5.24
N TYR A 278 12.46 7.21 -4.62
CA TYR A 278 12.65 8.64 -4.88
C TYR A 278 14.12 9.06 -4.69
N ALA A 279 14.76 8.62 -3.62
CA ALA A 279 16.16 8.94 -3.32
C ALA A 279 17.15 8.39 -4.37
N ARG A 280 16.81 7.28 -5.03
CA ARG A 280 17.64 6.63 -6.06
C ARG A 280 17.42 7.22 -7.45
N GLU A 281 16.19 7.63 -7.74
CA GLU A 281 15.75 8.00 -9.09
C GLU A 281 15.73 9.51 -9.33
N GLN A 282 15.60 10.31 -8.27
CA GLN A 282 15.50 11.76 -8.35
C GLN A 282 16.79 12.45 -7.91
N THR A 283 16.93 13.72 -8.26
CA THR A 283 17.99 14.59 -7.77
C THR A 283 17.41 15.68 -6.86
N PRO A 284 18.10 16.07 -5.78
CA PRO A 284 17.62 17.14 -4.91
C PRO A 284 17.39 18.45 -5.67
N ALA A 285 16.25 19.07 -5.43
CA ALA A 285 15.88 20.35 -5.98
C ALA A 285 16.87 21.44 -5.50
N PRO A 286 17.22 22.39 -6.37
CA PRO A 286 18.12 23.48 -5.99
C PRO A 286 17.46 24.33 -4.88
N PRO A 287 18.26 24.86 -3.93
CA PRO A 287 17.78 25.80 -2.93
C PRO A 287 17.04 26.99 -3.56
N LEU A 288 16.02 27.51 -2.88
CA LEU A 288 15.40 28.78 -3.26
C LEU A 288 16.44 29.90 -3.14
N LYS A 289 16.46 30.79 -4.14
CA LYS A 289 17.34 31.97 -4.18
C LYS A 289 16.82 33.09 -3.29
#